data_AF-B0D5A2-F1
#
_entry.id   AF-B0D5A2-F1
#
_cell.length_a   1.000
_cell.length_b   1.000
_cell.length_c   1.000
_cell.angle_alpha   90.00
_cell.angle_beta   90.00
_cell.angle_gamma   90.00
#
_symmetry.space_group_name_H-M   'P 1'
#
loop_
_entity.id
_entity.type
_entity.pdbx_description
1 polymer ?
#
loop_
_entity_poly.entity_id
_entity_poly.type
_entity_poly.pdbx_seq_one_letter_code
_entity_poly.pdbx_strand_id
1 'polypeptide(L)'
;DPKEWKKQDHYAVLGLSHLRYKASPAQIKIAHRKKVLKHHPDKKASGPNAAPTTTSSLFLNGVNQNTNDDAFFKCIQKAHEVLTNSEKRRQFDSVDPVFMDLEEEMPTAAEFKDLDFFKTFTNVFELYARFSKTQPVPGLGNVDSTKEEVEGFYDFWYNFDSWRSFEWMDKEVNEGSDSRDDKRYTEKKNKSERARRKKEDTTRLRSLVDLCLSVDPRIKRIKQQEKEARDAKKRGTAPSGVPAKKSKKEEEEEKKKKEEEA
;
A
#
# COMPACT_ATOMS: atom_id res chain seq x y z
N ASP A 1 -0.20 4.65 -27.96
CA ASP A 1 -0.54 3.55 -28.89
C ASP A 1 -1.57 2.62 -28.24
N PRO A 2 -2.72 2.33 -28.88
CA PRO A 2 -3.71 1.35 -28.42
C PRO A 2 -3.15 -0.04 -28.15
N LYS A 3 -2.09 -0.44 -28.85
CA LYS A 3 -1.45 -1.75 -28.66
C LYS A 3 -0.78 -1.86 -27.29
N GLU A 4 -0.32 -0.73 -26.74
CA GLU A 4 0.31 -0.64 -25.43
C GLU A 4 -0.67 -0.21 -24.32
N TRP A 5 -1.97 -0.45 -24.49
CA TRP A 5 -3.00 0.01 -23.54
C TRP A 5 -2.72 -0.41 -22.09
N LYS A 6 -2.15 -1.60 -21.84
CA LYS A 6 -1.80 -2.07 -20.48
C LYS A 6 -0.77 -1.19 -19.75
N LYS A 7 0.06 -0.44 -20.48
CA LYS A 7 1.07 0.47 -19.91
C LYS A 7 0.53 1.89 -19.70
N GLN A 8 -0.69 2.18 -20.14
CA GLN A 8 -1.27 3.52 -20.05
C GLN A 8 -1.87 3.77 -18.68
N ASP A 9 -1.76 5.00 -18.19
CA ASP A 9 -2.56 5.43 -17.04
C ASP A 9 -4.02 5.62 -17.48
N HIS A 10 -4.86 4.63 -17.18
CA HIS A 10 -6.27 4.64 -17.54
C HIS A 10 -7.07 5.77 -16.88
N TYR A 11 -6.68 6.22 -15.69
CA TYR A 11 -7.30 7.39 -15.08
C TYR A 11 -6.92 8.66 -15.85
N ALA A 12 -5.67 8.81 -16.26
CA ALA A 12 -5.23 9.93 -17.08
C ALA A 12 -5.92 9.95 -18.46
N VAL A 13 -6.10 8.80 -19.11
CA VAL A 13 -6.83 8.68 -20.38
C VAL A 13 -8.26 9.24 -20.23
N LEU A 14 -8.96 8.88 -19.15
CA LEU A 14 -10.31 9.41 -18.87
C LEU A 14 -10.32 10.83 -18.28
N GLY A 15 -9.17 11.40 -17.92
CA GLY A 15 -9.07 12.72 -17.28
C GLY A 15 -9.44 12.71 -15.78
N LEU A 16 -9.28 11.56 -15.13
CA LEU A 16 -9.57 11.30 -13.72
C LEU A 16 -8.30 11.20 -12.87
N SER A 17 -7.15 11.70 -13.34
CA SER A 17 -5.86 11.64 -12.61
C SER A 17 -5.91 12.22 -11.20
N HIS A 18 -6.81 13.17 -10.94
CA HIS A 18 -6.99 13.80 -9.62
C HIS A 18 -7.84 12.95 -8.66
N LEU A 19 -8.67 12.04 -9.18
CA LEU A 19 -9.50 11.14 -8.38
C LEU A 19 -8.87 9.75 -8.25
N ARG A 20 -8.28 9.21 -9.32
CA ARG A 20 -7.71 7.86 -9.42
C ARG A 20 -8.65 6.80 -8.80
N TYR A 21 -8.13 5.99 -7.89
CA TYR A 21 -8.86 4.97 -7.13
C TYR A 21 -10.08 5.51 -6.36
N LYS A 22 -10.13 6.81 -6.03
CA LYS A 22 -11.28 7.44 -5.37
C LYS A 22 -12.44 7.76 -6.34
N ALA A 23 -12.25 7.59 -7.66
CA ALA A 23 -13.30 7.88 -8.64
C ALA A 23 -14.51 6.93 -8.49
N SER A 24 -15.71 7.51 -8.38
CA SER A 24 -16.96 6.72 -8.31
C SER A 24 -17.34 6.14 -9.68
N PRO A 25 -18.13 5.04 -9.73
CA PRO A 25 -18.62 4.50 -10.99
C PRO A 25 -19.39 5.53 -11.83
N ALA A 26 -20.10 6.46 -11.19
CA ALA A 26 -20.81 7.55 -11.87
C ALA A 26 -19.84 8.56 -12.50
N GLN A 27 -18.78 8.95 -11.78
CA GLN A 27 -17.74 9.83 -12.30
C GLN A 27 -17.02 9.21 -13.49
N ILE A 28 -16.71 7.91 -13.44
CA ILE A 28 -16.10 7.17 -14.55
C ILE A 28 -16.98 7.20 -15.80
N LYS A 29 -18.28 6.92 -15.64
CA LYS A 29 -19.25 6.97 -16.76
C LYS A 29 -19.38 8.38 -17.35
N ILE A 30 -19.39 9.42 -16.52
CA ILE A 30 -19.47 10.82 -16.98
C ILE A 30 -18.20 11.21 -17.73
N ALA A 31 -17.03 10.88 -17.17
CA ALA A 31 -15.74 11.17 -17.78
C ALA A 31 -15.57 10.46 -19.13
N HIS A 32 -15.97 9.19 -19.21
CA HIS A 32 -15.98 8.44 -20.47
C HIS A 32 -16.89 9.09 -21.52
N ARG A 33 -18.14 9.44 -21.17
CA ARG A 33 -19.06 10.13 -22.09
C ARG A 33 -18.46 11.44 -22.61
N LYS A 34 -17.85 12.24 -21.73
CA LYS A 34 -17.18 13.50 -22.10
C LYS A 34 -16.00 13.27 -23.07
N LYS A 35 -15.18 12.25 -22.82
CA LYS A 35 -14.03 11.90 -23.66
C LYS A 35 -14.46 11.34 -25.02
N VAL A 36 -15.44 10.45 -25.05
CA VAL A 36 -16.06 9.93 -26.28
C VAL A 36 -16.59 11.07 -27.14
N LEU A 37 -17.39 11.99 -26.58
CA LEU A 37 -17.94 13.11 -27.36
C LEU A 37 -16.86 14.03 -27.96
N LYS A 38 -15.72 14.17 -27.29
CA LYS A 38 -14.59 15.02 -27.74
C LYS A 38 -13.69 14.32 -28.76
N HIS A 39 -13.53 13.00 -28.66
CA HIS A 39 -12.56 12.23 -29.43
C HIS A 39 -13.23 11.18 -30.35
N HIS A 40 -14.54 11.28 -30.58
CA HIS A 40 -15.24 10.38 -31.51
C HIS A 40 -14.71 10.60 -32.94
N PRO A 41 -14.34 9.54 -33.68
CA PRO A 41 -13.77 9.67 -35.01
C PRO A 41 -14.71 10.38 -35.99
N ASP A 42 -16.02 10.17 -35.85
CA ASP A 42 -17.07 10.77 -36.70
C ASP A 42 -17.17 12.30 -36.58
N LYS A 43 -17.06 12.86 -35.37
CA LYS A 43 -17.25 14.31 -35.15
C LYS A 43 -16.11 15.18 -35.66
N LYS A 44 -14.89 14.63 -35.78
CA LYS A 44 -13.71 15.37 -36.25
C LYS A 44 -13.45 15.21 -37.75
N ALA A 45 -14.09 14.23 -38.40
CA ALA A 45 -14.12 14.13 -39.85
C ALA A 45 -15.00 15.22 -40.50
N SER A 46 -15.90 15.85 -39.73
CA SER A 46 -16.86 16.87 -40.22
C SER A 46 -16.68 18.26 -39.60
N GLY A 47 -15.55 18.53 -38.93
CA GLY A 47 -15.27 19.84 -38.31
C GLY A 47 -14.70 20.87 -39.29
N PRO A 48 -14.79 22.19 -38.99
CA PRO A 48 -14.29 23.28 -39.86
C PRO A 48 -12.77 23.32 -40.06
N ASN A 49 -12.01 22.51 -39.30
CA ASN A 49 -10.57 22.29 -39.47
C ASN A 49 -10.27 21.01 -40.26
N ALA A 50 -11.25 20.41 -40.95
CA ALA A 50 -10.98 19.39 -41.94
C ALA A 50 -10.06 20.02 -42.99
N ALA A 51 -8.83 19.51 -43.09
CA ALA A 51 -7.92 19.91 -44.15
C ALA A 51 -8.68 19.81 -45.49
N PRO A 52 -8.67 20.86 -46.33
CA PRO A 52 -9.35 20.80 -47.61
C PRO A 52 -8.77 19.61 -48.37
N THR A 53 -9.63 18.68 -48.77
CA THR A 53 -9.27 17.56 -49.62
C THR A 53 -9.01 18.13 -51.02
N THR A 54 -7.90 18.83 -51.20
CA THR A 54 -7.42 19.32 -52.50
C THR A 54 -6.34 18.39 -53.00
N THR A 55 -6.71 17.14 -53.27
CA THR A 55 -6.07 16.36 -54.33
C THR A 55 -7.09 15.33 -54.78
N SER A 56 -7.74 15.65 -55.89
CA SER A 56 -8.37 14.73 -56.83
C SER A 56 -7.40 13.60 -57.20
N SER A 57 -7.39 12.55 -56.37
CA SER A 57 -6.70 11.30 -56.62
C SER A 57 -7.72 10.19 -56.36
N LEU A 58 -8.35 9.73 -57.44
CA LEU A 58 -9.40 8.69 -57.45
C LEU A 58 -8.85 7.28 -57.10
N PHE A 59 -7.57 7.16 -56.76
CA PHE A 59 -6.88 5.88 -56.58
C PHE A 59 -6.42 5.56 -55.15
N LEU A 60 -6.80 6.35 -54.14
CA LEU A 60 -6.42 6.06 -52.75
C LEU A 60 -7.55 6.27 -51.73
N ASN A 61 -8.71 5.65 -51.97
CA ASN A 61 -9.85 5.61 -51.03
C ASN A 61 -9.63 4.71 -49.78
N GLY A 62 -8.39 4.56 -49.30
CA GLY A 62 -8.06 3.61 -48.23
C GLY A 62 -7.23 4.15 -47.06
N VAL A 63 -6.69 5.37 -47.14
CA VAL A 63 -5.77 5.87 -46.10
C VAL A 63 -6.34 7.11 -45.44
N ASN A 64 -7.21 6.88 -44.46
CA ASN A 64 -7.67 7.91 -43.52
C ASN A 64 -6.46 8.48 -42.75
N GLN A 65 -6.13 9.76 -42.99
CA GLN A 65 -5.07 10.50 -42.29
C GLN A 65 -5.41 10.85 -40.82
N ASN A 66 -6.45 10.23 -40.24
CA ASN A 66 -6.95 10.46 -38.87
C ASN A 66 -6.64 9.30 -37.89
N THR A 67 -5.63 8.48 -38.20
CA THR A 67 -5.26 7.28 -37.42
C THR A 67 -4.94 7.56 -35.96
N ASN A 68 -4.40 8.74 -35.63
CA ASN A 68 -4.04 9.12 -34.27
C ASN A 68 -5.27 9.37 -33.36
N ASP A 69 -6.35 9.94 -33.90
CA ASP A 69 -7.57 10.20 -33.16
C ASP A 69 -8.39 8.90 -32.94
N ASP A 70 -8.44 8.01 -33.94
CA ASP A 70 -9.03 6.67 -33.79
C ASP A 70 -8.24 5.81 -32.78
N ALA A 71 -6.92 5.91 -32.80
CA ALA A 71 -6.06 5.28 -31.81
C ALA A 71 -6.39 5.80 -30.39
N PHE A 72 -6.47 7.11 -30.18
CA PHE A 72 -6.81 7.65 -28.87
C PHE A 72 -8.23 7.23 -28.42
N PHE A 73 -9.19 7.16 -29.34
CA PHE A 73 -10.53 6.66 -29.06
C PHE A 73 -10.52 5.20 -28.57
N LYS A 74 -9.74 4.32 -29.20
CA LYS A 74 -9.54 2.93 -28.75
C LYS A 74 -8.95 2.86 -27.34
N CYS A 75 -8.00 3.75 -27.01
CA CYS A 75 -7.48 3.86 -25.64
C CYS A 75 -8.56 4.28 -24.64
N ILE A 76 -9.44 5.22 -25.00
CA ILE A 76 -10.58 5.65 -24.16
C ILE A 76 -11.51 4.47 -23.88
N GLN A 77 -11.86 3.69 -24.91
CA GLN A 77 -12.71 2.51 -24.75
C GLN A 77 -12.08 1.48 -23.82
N LYS A 78 -10.78 1.19 -24.00
CA LYS A 78 -10.04 0.27 -23.13
C LYS A 78 -9.95 0.77 -21.69
N ALA A 79 -9.65 2.04 -21.48
CA ALA A 79 -9.61 2.63 -20.14
C ALA A 79 -10.97 2.54 -19.43
N HIS A 80 -12.08 2.80 -20.14
CA HIS A 80 -13.41 2.66 -19.58
C HIS A 80 -13.79 1.20 -19.29
N GLU A 81 -13.43 0.26 -20.16
CA GLU A 81 -13.62 -1.18 -19.95
C GLU A 81 -12.95 -1.65 -18.64
N VAL A 82 -11.71 -1.24 -18.43
CA VAL A 82 -10.91 -1.59 -17.24
C VAL A 82 -11.50 -0.95 -15.99
N LEU A 83 -11.76 0.36 -16.01
CA LEU A 83 -12.18 1.11 -14.83
C LEU A 83 -13.64 0.85 -14.43
N THR A 84 -14.48 0.32 -15.33
CA THR A 84 -15.87 -0.02 -15.03
C THR A 84 -16.03 -1.43 -14.45
N ASN A 85 -15.14 -2.36 -14.83
CA ASN A 85 -15.13 -3.71 -14.28
C ASN A 85 -14.38 -3.71 -12.94
N SER A 86 -15.05 -4.15 -11.87
CA SER A 86 -14.49 -4.11 -10.50
C SER A 86 -13.21 -4.93 -10.35
N GLU A 87 -13.13 -6.09 -10.99
CA GLU A 87 -11.97 -6.97 -10.93
C GLU A 87 -10.79 -6.41 -11.74
N LYS A 88 -11.02 -5.99 -12.98
CA LYS A 88 -9.96 -5.36 -13.80
C LYS A 88 -9.46 -4.06 -13.19
N ARG A 89 -10.36 -3.25 -12.62
CA ARG A 89 -10.00 -2.05 -11.88
C ARG A 89 -9.14 -2.38 -10.67
N ARG A 90 -9.51 -3.39 -9.89
CA ARG A 90 -8.72 -3.86 -8.74
C ARG A 90 -7.32 -4.32 -9.16
N GLN A 91 -7.22 -5.07 -10.25
CA GLN A 91 -5.93 -5.52 -10.81
C GLN A 91 -5.07 -4.33 -11.25
N PHE A 92 -5.66 -3.34 -11.93
CA PHE A 92 -4.98 -2.11 -12.33
C PHE A 92 -4.55 -1.25 -11.13
N ASP A 93 -5.45 -1.01 -10.17
CA ASP A 93 -5.19 -0.21 -8.97
C ASP A 93 -4.10 -0.84 -8.08
N SER A 94 -3.93 -2.17 -8.15
CA SER A 94 -2.86 -2.89 -7.45
C SER A 94 -1.46 -2.55 -7.98
N VAL A 95 -1.36 -2.02 -9.20
CA VAL A 95 -0.11 -1.66 -9.88
C VAL A 95 -0.19 -0.24 -10.48
N ASP A 96 -1.02 0.61 -9.85
CA ASP A 96 -1.23 1.99 -10.26
C ASP A 96 0.12 2.73 -10.37
N PRO A 97 0.50 3.28 -11.54
CA PRO A 97 1.82 3.86 -11.75
C PRO A 97 2.22 4.89 -10.69
N VAL A 98 1.32 5.82 -10.33
CA VAL A 98 1.63 6.83 -9.31
C VAL A 98 1.77 6.24 -7.92
N PHE A 99 1.12 5.13 -7.61
CA PHE A 99 1.42 4.45 -6.35
C PHE A 99 2.78 3.77 -6.39
N MET A 100 3.18 3.20 -7.52
CA MET A 100 4.50 2.59 -7.65
C MET A 100 5.60 3.64 -7.52
N ASP A 101 5.43 4.80 -8.15
CA ASP A 101 6.35 5.94 -8.00
C ASP A 101 6.42 6.39 -6.53
N LEU A 102 5.27 6.58 -5.87
CA LEU A 102 5.23 6.93 -4.44
C LEU A 102 5.81 5.85 -3.52
N GLU A 103 5.69 4.57 -3.90
CA GLU A 103 6.26 3.45 -3.15
C GLU A 103 7.79 3.42 -3.25
N GLU A 104 8.35 3.84 -4.39
CA GLU A 104 9.80 4.00 -4.59
C GLU A 104 10.37 5.20 -3.84
N GLU A 105 9.59 6.27 -3.65
CA GLU A 105 9.96 7.46 -2.87
C GLU A 105 9.85 7.28 -1.34
N MET A 106 9.43 6.11 -0.86
CA MET A 106 9.28 5.85 0.57
C MET A 106 10.63 5.88 1.29
N PRO A 107 10.71 6.49 2.49
CA PRO A 107 11.98 6.71 3.16
C PRO A 107 12.66 5.41 3.54
N THR A 108 13.96 5.33 3.27
CA THR A 108 14.82 4.29 3.83
C THR A 108 15.25 4.63 5.26
N ALA A 109 15.79 3.64 5.98
CA ALA A 109 16.32 3.86 7.32
C ALA A 109 17.41 4.94 7.40
N ALA A 110 18.16 5.16 6.30
CA ALA A 110 19.21 6.16 6.24
C ALA A 110 18.66 7.58 6.12
N GLU A 111 17.60 7.76 5.33
CA GLU A 111 16.99 9.06 5.01
C GLU A 111 16.07 9.56 6.12
N PHE A 112 15.61 8.67 7.01
CA PHE A 112 14.64 9.03 8.03
C PHE A 112 15.16 9.98 9.11
N LYS A 113 16.48 10.16 9.24
CA LYS A 113 17.09 10.97 10.32
C LYS A 113 16.62 12.42 10.32
N ASP A 114 16.26 12.96 9.16
CA ASP A 114 15.87 14.36 8.97
C ASP A 114 14.36 14.56 8.73
N LEU A 115 13.56 13.50 8.86
CA LEU A 115 12.14 13.51 8.54
C LEU A 115 11.25 13.56 9.79
N ASP A 116 10.08 14.21 9.65
CA ASP A 116 9.05 14.20 10.69
C ASP A 116 8.34 12.85 10.73
N PHE A 117 8.30 12.22 11.92
CA PHE A 117 7.79 10.86 12.07
C PHE A 117 6.32 10.73 11.68
N PHE A 118 5.46 11.57 12.27
CA PHE A 118 4.02 11.44 12.09
C PHE A 118 3.62 11.83 10.67
N LYS A 119 4.16 12.92 10.13
CA LYS A 119 3.85 13.37 8.78
C LYS A 119 4.25 12.34 7.74
N THR A 120 5.43 11.72 7.92
CA THR A 120 5.95 10.75 6.95
C THR A 120 5.15 9.45 7.01
N PHE A 121 5.09 8.79 8.18
CA PHE A 121 4.45 7.49 8.29
C PHE A 121 2.93 7.55 8.19
N THR A 122 2.27 8.63 8.60
CA THR A 122 0.82 8.76 8.35
C THR A 122 0.53 8.70 6.86
N ASN A 123 1.28 9.43 6.03
CA ASN A 123 1.11 9.37 4.58
C ASN A 123 1.41 7.98 4.02
N VAL A 124 2.48 7.32 4.48
CA VAL A 124 2.83 5.96 4.06
C VAL A 124 1.70 4.98 4.36
N PHE A 125 1.24 4.95 5.60
CA PHE A 125 0.22 3.99 6.04
C PHE A 125 -1.17 4.33 5.47
N GLU A 126 -1.50 5.59 5.22
CA GLU A 126 -2.73 5.96 4.48
C GLU A 126 -2.70 5.46 3.03
N LEU A 127 -1.53 5.52 2.37
CA LEU A 127 -1.36 4.97 1.02
C LEU A 127 -1.54 3.45 1.00
N TYR A 128 -1.01 2.73 1.98
CA TYR A 128 -1.22 1.27 2.08
C TYR A 128 -2.62 0.89 2.58
N ALA A 129 -3.26 1.71 3.42
CA ALA A 129 -4.56 1.42 4.03
C ALA A 129 -5.65 1.14 2.99
N ARG A 130 -5.56 1.78 1.81
CA ARG A 130 -6.47 1.55 0.68
C ARG A 130 -6.51 0.09 0.23
N PHE A 131 -5.43 -0.66 0.47
CA PHE A 131 -5.28 -2.06 0.08
C PHE A 131 -5.74 -3.05 1.14
N SER A 132 -6.18 -2.60 2.31
CA SER A 132 -6.65 -3.48 3.38
C SER A 132 -8.00 -4.11 3.06
N LYS A 133 -8.13 -5.42 3.29
CA LYS A 133 -9.43 -6.11 3.34
C LYS A 133 -10.19 -5.84 4.63
N THR A 134 -9.47 -5.60 5.73
CA THR A 134 -10.04 -5.37 7.05
C THR A 134 -10.21 -3.88 7.30
N GLN A 135 -11.41 -3.46 7.67
CA GLN A 135 -11.77 -2.08 7.95
C GLN A 135 -12.49 -2.00 9.31
N PRO A 136 -12.32 -0.92 10.09
CA PRO A 136 -11.49 0.26 9.79
C PRO A 136 -9.99 -0.03 9.97
N VAL A 137 -9.15 0.64 9.16
CA VAL A 137 -7.68 0.62 9.34
C VAL A 137 -7.31 1.57 10.48
N PRO A 138 -6.58 1.13 11.52
CA PRO A 138 -6.11 2.02 12.57
C PRO A 138 -5.11 3.04 12.01
N GLY A 139 -5.32 4.30 12.34
CA GLY A 139 -4.37 5.37 12.04
C GLY A 139 -3.12 5.29 12.92
N LEU A 140 -2.04 5.93 12.49
CA LEU A 140 -0.79 5.96 13.25
C LEU A 140 -0.96 6.58 14.64
N GLY A 141 -1.88 7.54 14.79
CA GLY A 141 -2.11 8.28 16.02
C GLY A 141 -1.25 9.55 16.14
N ASN A 142 -1.05 10.02 17.36
CA ASN A 142 -0.27 11.22 17.69
C ASN A 142 0.75 10.91 18.79
N VAL A 143 1.52 11.92 19.21
CA VAL A 143 2.58 11.79 20.24
C VAL A 143 2.04 11.32 21.61
N ASP A 144 0.80 11.68 21.91
CA ASP A 144 0.12 11.40 23.17
C ASP A 144 -0.70 10.10 23.15
N SER A 145 -0.73 9.39 22.01
CA SER A 145 -1.45 8.12 21.88
C SER A 145 -1.10 7.13 22.99
N THR A 146 -2.10 6.40 23.46
CA THR A 146 -1.91 5.44 24.56
C THR A 146 -1.12 4.23 24.09
N LYS A 147 -0.62 3.45 25.04
CA LYS A 147 0.10 2.22 24.74
C LYS A 147 -0.77 1.27 23.90
N GLU A 148 -2.03 1.12 24.30
CA GLU A 148 -2.99 0.21 23.68
C GLU A 148 -3.29 0.62 22.23
N GLU A 149 -3.40 1.92 21.95
CA GLU A 149 -3.58 2.44 20.59
C GLU A 149 -2.37 2.14 19.71
N VAL A 150 -1.16 2.34 20.25
CA VAL A 150 0.09 2.09 19.53
C VAL A 150 0.27 0.59 19.26
N GLU A 151 0.01 -0.27 20.26
CA GLU A 151 0.08 -1.73 20.08
C GLU A 151 -0.97 -2.23 19.09
N GLY A 152 -2.21 -1.73 19.17
CA GLY A 152 -3.28 -2.09 18.23
C GLY A 152 -2.97 -1.68 16.78
N PHE A 153 -2.32 -0.52 16.59
CA PHE A 153 -1.81 -0.11 15.29
C PHE A 153 -0.79 -1.13 14.75
N TYR A 154 0.25 -1.44 15.51
CA TYR A 154 1.28 -2.37 15.03
C TYR A 154 0.75 -3.78 14.82
N ASP A 155 -0.12 -4.28 15.70
CA ASP A 155 -0.76 -5.59 15.57
C ASP A 155 -1.55 -5.70 14.26
N PHE A 156 -2.34 -4.67 13.93
CA PHE A 156 -3.05 -4.62 12.66
C PHE A 156 -2.10 -4.68 11.46
N TRP A 157 -1.02 -3.89 11.48
CA TRP A 157 -0.09 -3.80 10.34
C TRP A 157 0.81 -5.03 10.19
N TYR A 158 1.17 -5.72 11.27
CA TYR A 158 1.85 -7.01 11.21
C TYR A 158 0.95 -8.13 10.66
N ASN A 159 -0.36 -8.03 10.91
CA ASN A 159 -1.39 -8.94 10.41
C ASN A 159 -2.11 -8.41 9.15
N PHE A 160 -1.50 -7.46 8.43
CA PHE A 160 -2.14 -6.80 7.30
C PHE A 160 -2.55 -7.76 6.19
N ASP A 161 -3.84 -7.84 5.89
CA ASP A 161 -4.37 -8.60 4.76
C ASP A 161 -4.71 -7.70 3.58
N SER A 162 -3.87 -7.78 2.55
CA SER A 162 -3.96 -6.95 1.34
C SER A 162 -4.84 -7.60 0.27
N TRP A 163 -5.80 -6.86 -0.30
CA TRP A 163 -6.55 -7.29 -1.49
C TRP A 163 -5.77 -7.17 -2.80
N ARG A 164 -4.57 -6.56 -2.80
CA ARG A 164 -3.76 -6.39 -4.03
C ARG A 164 -3.59 -7.72 -4.75
N SER A 165 -3.84 -7.72 -6.06
CA SER A 165 -3.52 -8.83 -6.97
C SER A 165 -2.57 -8.35 -8.06
N PHE A 166 -1.75 -9.26 -8.58
CA PHE A 166 -0.70 -8.91 -9.55
C PHE A 166 -0.95 -9.48 -10.95
N GLU A 167 -2.21 -9.83 -11.24
CA GLU A 167 -2.66 -10.37 -12.54
C GLU A 167 -2.48 -9.38 -13.68
N TRP A 168 -2.52 -8.07 -13.39
CA TRP A 168 -2.24 -7.05 -14.40
C TRP A 168 -0.85 -7.17 -15.02
N MET A 169 0.11 -7.72 -14.26
CA MET A 169 1.50 -7.94 -14.69
C MET A 169 1.75 -9.31 -15.32
N ASP A 170 0.71 -10.11 -15.57
CA ASP A 170 0.86 -11.39 -16.26
C ASP A 170 1.36 -11.15 -17.69
N LYS A 171 2.55 -11.70 -17.97
CA LYS A 171 3.29 -11.49 -19.24
C LYS A 171 2.72 -12.31 -20.38
N GLU A 172 2.18 -13.48 -20.07
CA GLU A 172 1.70 -14.43 -21.07
C GLU A 172 0.17 -14.50 -21.01
N VAL A 173 -0.47 -13.90 -22.02
CA VAL A 173 -1.92 -14.00 -22.21
C VAL A 173 -2.15 -15.02 -23.32
N ASN A 174 -2.48 -16.26 -22.94
CA ASN A 174 -2.70 -17.34 -23.90
C ASN A 174 -4.15 -17.34 -24.42
N GLU A 175 -4.58 -16.22 -24.98
CA GLU A 175 -5.91 -16.06 -25.59
C GLU A 175 -6.02 -16.74 -26.96
N GLY A 176 -4.90 -17.23 -27.55
CA GLY A 176 -4.84 -17.74 -28.92
C GLY A 176 -4.34 -19.18 -29.13
N SER A 177 -3.83 -19.90 -28.12
CA SER A 177 -3.52 -21.33 -28.29
C SER A 177 -4.77 -22.17 -28.01
N ASP A 178 -5.03 -23.18 -28.84
CA ASP A 178 -6.08 -24.18 -28.57
C ASP A 178 -5.56 -25.36 -27.71
N SER A 179 -4.25 -25.43 -27.47
CA SER A 179 -3.63 -26.47 -26.64
C SER A 179 -3.96 -26.24 -25.15
N ARG A 180 -4.62 -27.22 -24.54
CA ARG A 180 -4.93 -27.21 -23.11
C ARG A 180 -3.66 -27.23 -22.25
N ASP A 181 -2.62 -27.92 -22.69
CA ASP A 181 -1.36 -28.02 -21.96
C ASP A 181 -0.60 -26.69 -21.97
N ASP A 182 -0.63 -25.96 -23.09
CA ASP A 182 -0.03 -24.63 -23.19
C ASP A 182 -0.75 -23.63 -22.28
N LYS A 183 -2.09 -23.68 -22.24
CA LYS A 183 -2.90 -22.85 -21.31
C LYS A 183 -2.54 -23.15 -19.86
N ARG A 184 -2.43 -24.43 -19.50
CA ARG A 184 -2.08 -24.86 -18.14
C ARG A 184 -0.66 -24.45 -17.77
N TYR A 185 0.29 -24.59 -18.68
CA TYR A 185 1.68 -24.18 -18.45
C TYR A 185 1.80 -22.67 -18.25
N THR A 186 1.13 -21.89 -19.13
CA THR A 186 1.10 -20.42 -19.05
C THR A 186 0.51 -19.95 -17.71
N GLU A 187 -0.64 -20.49 -17.32
CA GLU A 187 -1.29 -20.12 -16.06
C GLU A 187 -0.46 -20.53 -14.85
N LYS A 188 0.24 -21.66 -14.90
CA LYS A 188 1.19 -22.07 -13.84
C LYS A 188 2.32 -21.05 -13.69
N LYS A 189 2.88 -20.57 -14.80
CA LYS A 189 3.95 -19.57 -14.82
C LYS A 189 3.47 -18.22 -14.27
N ASN A 190 2.32 -17.74 -14.75
CA ASN A 190 1.69 -16.51 -14.25
C ASN A 190 1.39 -16.63 -12.74
N LYS A 191 0.76 -17.72 -12.29
CA LYS A 191 0.47 -17.94 -10.87
C LYS A 191 1.72 -17.92 -9.99
N SER A 192 2.81 -18.55 -10.42
CA SER A 192 4.08 -18.52 -9.70
C SER A 192 4.61 -17.09 -9.57
N GLU A 193 4.52 -16.32 -10.64
CA GLU A 193 5.02 -14.95 -10.69
C GLU A 193 4.14 -13.98 -9.89
N ARG A 194 2.82 -14.18 -9.88
CA ARG A 194 1.89 -13.44 -8.99
C ARG A 194 2.20 -13.73 -7.52
N ALA A 195 2.48 -14.99 -7.17
CA ALA A 195 2.87 -15.37 -5.82
C ALA A 195 4.20 -14.72 -5.39
N ARG A 196 5.20 -14.67 -6.29
CA ARG A 196 6.47 -13.95 -6.05
C ARG A 196 6.23 -12.48 -5.74
N ARG A 197 5.47 -11.77 -6.58
CA ARG A 197 5.14 -10.35 -6.38
C ARG A 197 4.35 -10.09 -5.10
N LYS A 198 3.40 -10.97 -4.77
CA LYS A 198 2.65 -10.87 -3.50
C LYS A 198 3.56 -11.02 -2.29
N LYS A 199 4.51 -11.96 -2.34
CA LYS A 199 5.52 -12.12 -1.29
C LYS A 199 6.41 -10.88 -1.16
N GLU A 200 6.84 -10.29 -2.27
CA GLU A 200 7.65 -9.06 -2.28
C GLU A 200 6.89 -7.88 -1.70
N ASP A 201 5.63 -7.66 -2.10
CA ASP A 201 4.73 -6.65 -1.56
C ASP A 201 4.56 -6.78 -0.03
N THR A 202 4.29 -8.00 0.44
CA THR A 202 4.15 -8.25 1.90
C THR A 202 5.47 -8.03 2.63
N THR A 203 6.61 -8.41 2.03
CA THR A 203 7.94 -8.21 2.64
C THR A 203 8.29 -6.73 2.72
N ARG A 204 7.98 -5.95 1.69
CA ARG A 204 8.17 -4.50 1.66
C ARG A 204 7.35 -3.82 2.76
N LEU A 205 6.05 -4.13 2.86
CA LEU A 205 5.21 -3.57 3.91
C LEU A 205 5.73 -3.93 5.31
N ARG A 206 6.13 -5.19 5.55
CA ARG A 206 6.74 -5.59 6.83
C ARG A 206 8.00 -4.79 7.15
N SER A 207 8.86 -4.59 6.16
CA SER A 207 10.08 -3.79 6.33
C SER A 207 9.77 -2.33 6.69
N LEU A 208 8.70 -1.75 6.12
CA LEU A 208 8.22 -0.42 6.47
C LEU A 208 7.65 -0.36 7.90
N VAL A 209 6.92 -1.38 8.32
CA VAL A 209 6.39 -1.49 9.69
C VAL A 209 7.54 -1.61 10.70
N ASP A 210 8.54 -2.46 10.42
CA ASP A 210 9.72 -2.63 11.26
C ASP A 210 10.54 -1.33 11.34
N LEU A 211 10.71 -0.63 10.21
CA LEU A 211 11.34 0.68 10.18
C LEU A 211 10.57 1.67 11.06
N CYS A 212 9.25 1.78 10.87
CA CYS A 212 8.38 2.64 11.69
C CYS A 212 8.55 2.35 13.18
N LEU A 213 8.48 1.08 13.59
CA LEU A 213 8.62 0.68 14.98
C LEU A 213 10.00 1.05 15.56
N SER A 214 11.06 0.96 14.76
CA SER A 214 12.43 1.26 15.21
C SER A 214 12.67 2.75 15.49
N VAL A 215 11.95 3.63 14.80
CA VAL A 215 12.09 5.09 14.90
C VAL A 215 10.95 5.78 15.65
N ASP A 216 9.91 5.04 16.05
CA ASP A 216 8.74 5.58 16.74
C ASP A 216 9.13 6.20 18.11
N PRO A 217 8.92 7.52 18.30
CA PRO A 217 9.28 8.20 19.54
C PRO A 217 8.46 7.72 20.75
N ARG A 218 7.24 7.22 20.51
CA ARG A 218 6.33 6.77 21.57
C ARG A 218 6.77 5.46 22.18
N ILE A 219 7.40 4.58 21.39
CA ILE A 219 7.90 3.30 21.89
C ILE A 219 8.96 3.50 22.97
N LYS A 220 9.81 4.53 22.84
CA LYS A 220 10.78 4.88 23.90
C LYS A 220 10.08 5.31 25.18
N ARG A 221 9.06 6.19 25.07
CA ARG A 221 8.24 6.64 26.21
C ARG A 221 7.53 5.46 26.88
N ILE A 222 6.87 4.61 26.10
CA ILE A 222 6.13 3.44 26.59
C ILE A 222 7.06 2.47 27.31
N LYS A 223 8.21 2.12 26.72
CA LYS A 223 9.20 1.24 27.36
C LYS A 223 9.72 1.78 28.68
N GLN A 224 9.91 3.09 28.79
CA GLN A 224 10.33 3.74 30.03
C GLN A 224 9.22 3.67 31.10
N GLN A 225 7.98 3.98 30.72
CA GLN A 225 6.81 3.88 31.61
C GLN A 225 6.59 2.43 32.10
N GLU A 226 6.76 1.44 31.24
CA GLU A 226 6.66 0.02 31.62
C GLU A 226 7.76 -0.41 32.59
N LYS A 227 9.00 0.04 32.37
CA LYS A 227 10.12 -0.22 33.27
C LYS A 227 9.84 0.38 34.64
N GLU A 228 9.41 1.63 34.70
CA GLU A 228 9.06 2.31 35.94
C GLU A 228 7.89 1.63 36.67
N ALA A 229 6.82 1.25 35.95
CA ALA A 229 5.69 0.52 36.52
C ALA A 229 6.11 -0.86 37.06
N ARG A 230 7.01 -1.57 36.36
CA ARG A 230 7.56 -2.85 36.83
C ARG A 230 8.42 -2.68 38.06
N ASP A 231 9.27 -1.65 38.10
CA ASP A 231 10.13 -1.35 39.25
C ASP A 231 9.33 -0.82 40.45
N ALA A 232 8.23 -0.10 40.22
CA ALA A 232 7.28 0.30 41.27
C ALA A 232 6.52 -0.90 41.82
N LYS A 233 6.05 -1.82 40.96
CA LYS A 233 5.45 -3.09 41.41
C LYS A 233 6.43 -3.92 42.24
N LYS A 234 7.68 -4.07 41.79
CA LYS A 234 8.73 -4.78 42.57
C LYS A 234 9.04 -4.11 43.91
N ARG A 235 9.00 -2.79 43.99
CA ARG A 235 9.18 -2.04 45.25
C ARG A 235 7.96 -2.11 46.17
N GLY A 236 6.76 -2.19 45.61
CA GLY A 236 5.50 -2.36 46.36
C GLY A 236 5.21 -3.80 46.79
N THR A 237 5.81 -4.81 46.13
CA THR A 237 5.75 -6.22 46.55
C THR A 237 7.00 -6.69 47.29
N ALA A 238 7.98 -5.81 47.54
CA ALA A 238 8.98 -6.07 48.56
C ALA A 238 8.25 -6.17 49.91
N PRO A 239 8.33 -7.32 50.62
CA PRO A 239 7.60 -7.47 51.87
C PRO A 239 8.12 -6.43 52.87
N SER A 240 7.27 -5.48 53.21
CA SER A 240 7.33 -4.70 54.45
C SER A 240 7.11 -5.64 55.64
N GLY A 241 8.07 -6.54 55.86
CA GLY A 241 7.91 -7.70 56.74
C GLY A 241 9.17 -8.56 56.82
N VAL A 242 10.33 -7.95 57.02
CA VAL A 242 11.44 -8.63 57.70
C VAL A 242 11.81 -7.74 58.88
N PRO A 243 11.41 -8.07 60.12
CA PRO A 243 12.06 -7.47 61.28
C PRO A 243 13.54 -7.86 61.18
N ALA A 244 14.42 -6.88 61.34
CA ALA A 244 15.86 -7.05 61.31
C ALA A 244 16.24 -8.36 62.03
N LYS A 245 16.68 -9.36 61.27
CA LYS A 245 17.29 -10.57 61.82
C LYS A 245 18.53 -10.07 62.55
N LYS A 246 18.42 -9.96 63.88
CA LYS A 246 19.57 -9.90 64.78
C LYS A 246 20.57 -10.92 64.28
N SER A 247 21.77 -10.44 63.99
CA SER A 247 22.81 -11.27 63.42
C SER A 247 23.08 -12.43 64.39
N LYS A 248 23.25 -13.65 63.88
CA LYS A 248 23.60 -14.83 64.69
C LYS A 248 24.85 -14.62 65.59
N LYS A 249 25.66 -13.58 65.30
CA LYS A 249 26.78 -13.16 66.13
C LYS A 249 26.36 -12.51 67.46
N GLU A 250 25.24 -11.79 67.50
CA GLU A 250 24.76 -11.16 68.75
C GLU A 250 24.14 -12.20 69.70
N GLU A 251 23.47 -13.24 69.19
CA GLU A 251 22.98 -14.36 70.01
C GLU A 251 24.11 -15.26 70.52
N GLU A 252 25.21 -15.41 69.77
CA GLU A 252 26.39 -16.15 70.22
C GLU A 252 27.20 -15.38 71.28
N GLU A 253 27.33 -14.06 71.13
CA GLU A 253 27.98 -13.22 72.15
C GLU A 253 27.16 -13.13 73.44
N GLU A 254 25.83 -13.08 73.37
CA GLU A 254 24.98 -13.05 74.57
C GLU A 254 24.94 -14.40 75.30
N LYS A 255 25.08 -15.53 74.57
CA LYS A 255 25.24 -16.85 75.19
C LYS A 255 26.60 -17.04 75.85
N LYS A 256 27.69 -16.58 75.21
CA LYS A 256 29.03 -16.65 75.82
C LYS A 256 29.14 -15.79 77.07
N LYS A 257 28.55 -14.59 77.08
CA LYS A 257 28.55 -13.75 78.29
C LYS A 257 27.75 -14.35 79.44
N LYS A 258 26.70 -15.14 79.17
CA LYS A 258 25.92 -15.84 80.21
C LYS A 258 26.58 -17.11 80.74
N GLU A 259 27.49 -17.73 79.99
CA GLU A 259 28.31 -18.87 80.47
C GLU A 259 29.55 -18.42 81.25
N GLU A 260 30.02 -17.20 81.05
CA GLU A 260 31.21 -16.66 81.74
C GLU A 260 30.86 -15.99 83.09
N GLU A 261 29.57 -15.78 83.36
CA GLU A 261 29.06 -15.15 84.59
C GLU A 261 28.39 -16.15 85.56
N ALA A 262 28.51 -17.46 85.31
CA ALA A 262 28.04 -18.56 86.17
C ALA A 262 29.21 -19.42 86.65
#